data_AF-A0A392SGA5-F1
#
_entry.id   AF-A0A392SGA5-F1
#
_cell.length_a   1.000
_cell.length_b   1.000
_cell.length_c   1.000
_cell.angle_alpha   90.00
_cell.angle_beta   90.00
_cell.angle_gamma   90.00
#
_symmetry.space_group_name_H-M   'P 1'
#
loop_
_entity.id
_entity.type
_entity.pdbx_description
1 polymer ?
#
loop_
_entity_poly.entity_id
_entity_poly.type
_entity_poly.pdbx_seq_one_letter_code
_entity_poly.pdbx_strand_id
1 'polypeptide(L)'
;MSRLDRFLLSDGWWELRGEATQWTLARDISNHRPIVLRYSSQLWGPRPFRFNNFWLGHPGFKDLVQESRNQPTPQTWMAFKLKRN
;
A
#
# COMPACT_ATOMS: atom_id res chain seq x y z
N MET A 1 16.52 -6.73 17.96
CA MET A 1 17.32 -6.06 16.91
C MET A 1 16.47 -4.94 16.32
N SER A 2 16.92 -3.69 16.39
CA SER A 2 16.19 -2.55 15.82
C SER A 2 16.41 -2.43 14.32
N ARG A 3 15.39 -2.00 13.57
CA ARG A 3 15.45 -1.76 12.12
C ARG A 3 15.67 -0.26 11.87
N LEU A 4 16.94 0.16 11.82
CA LEU A 4 17.31 1.58 11.72
C LEU A 4 17.30 2.11 10.28
N ASP A 5 17.64 1.25 9.32
CA ASP A 5 17.77 1.61 7.91
C ASP A 5 16.38 1.72 7.25
N ARG A 6 16.10 2.87 6.63
CA ARG A 6 14.82 3.19 5.94
C ARG A 6 15.04 4.14 4.77
N PHE A 7 14.21 4.02 3.74
CA PHE A 7 14.12 5.00 2.65
C PHE A 7 13.04 6.03 2.96
N LEU A 8 13.31 7.29 2.63
CA LEU A 8 12.31 8.36 2.60
C LEU A 8 11.93 8.58 1.13
N LEU A 9 10.63 8.65 0.85
CA LEU A 9 10.11 8.91 -0.49
C LEU A 9 9.47 10.28 -0.53
N SER A 10 9.62 10.99 -1.63
CA SER A 10 8.95 12.27 -1.85
C SER A 10 7.46 12.05 -2.09
N ASP A 11 6.67 13.07 -1.78
CA ASP A 11 5.32 13.19 -2.32
C ASP A 11 5.41 13.17 -3.87
N GLY A 12 4.49 12.46 -4.52
CA GLY A 12 4.55 12.26 -5.98
C GLY A 12 5.34 11.02 -6.45
N TRP A 13 6.01 10.30 -5.54
CA TRP A 13 6.81 9.12 -5.92
C TRP A 13 5.96 8.06 -6.63
N TRP A 14 4.78 7.78 -6.08
CA TRP A 14 3.91 6.73 -6.58
C TRP A 14 3.46 7.01 -8.01
N GLU A 15 3.06 8.25 -8.31
CA GLU A 15 2.63 8.68 -9.64
C GLU A 15 3.77 8.56 -10.68
N LEU A 16 5.01 8.82 -10.26
CA LEU A 16 6.17 8.84 -11.16
C LEU A 16 6.90 7.50 -11.32
N ARG A 17 6.81 6.61 -10.33
CA ARG A 17 7.67 5.42 -10.20
C ARG A 17 6.92 4.14 -9.82
N GLY A 18 5.66 4.24 -9.42
CA GLY A 18 4.83 3.09 -9.04
C GLY A 18 5.18 2.50 -7.67
N GLU A 19 4.83 1.22 -7.48
CA GLU A 19 5.03 0.52 -6.20
C GLU A 19 6.51 0.38 -5.86
N ALA A 20 6.86 0.79 -4.64
CA ALA A 20 8.19 0.63 -4.07
C ALA A 20 8.21 -0.55 -3.10
N THR A 21 9.22 -1.41 -3.22
CA THR A 21 9.45 -2.54 -2.33
C THR A 21 10.85 -2.46 -1.73
N GLN A 22 10.95 -2.67 -0.43
CA GLN A 22 12.23 -2.72 0.28
C GLN A 22 12.70 -4.16 0.41
N TRP A 23 13.92 -4.42 -0.02
CA TRP A 23 14.59 -5.71 0.08
C TRP A 23 15.78 -5.60 1.01
N THR A 24 16.08 -6.65 1.75
CA THR A 24 17.28 -6.73 2.59
C THR A 24 18.26 -7.68 1.92
N LEU A 25 19.49 -7.23 1.70
CA LEU A 25 20.54 -8.06 1.16
C LEU A 25 21.22 -8.88 2.25
N ALA A 26 21.98 -9.89 1.84
CA ALA A 26 22.84 -10.64 2.74
C ALA A 26 23.81 -9.68 3.45
N ARG A 27 24.10 -10.00 4.72
CA ARG A 27 25.07 -9.25 5.51
C ARG A 27 26.48 -9.53 4.98
N ASP A 28 27.30 -8.50 4.88
CA ASP A 28 28.72 -8.58 4.57
C ASP A 28 29.57 -8.32 5.84
N ILE A 29 30.70 -7.63 5.71
CA ILE A 29 31.57 -7.25 6.83
C ILE A 29 30.98 -6.16 7.74
N SER A 30 29.90 -5.48 7.32
CA SER A 30 29.24 -4.44 8.10
C SER A 30 28.37 -5.02 9.23
N ASN A 31 28.30 -4.29 10.34
CA ASN A 31 27.30 -4.55 11.38
C ASN A 31 25.87 -4.17 10.93
N HIS A 32 25.73 -3.42 9.83
CA HIS A 32 24.46 -3.11 9.17
C HIS A 32 24.08 -4.13 8.10
N ARG A 33 22.79 -4.23 7.77
CA ARG A 33 22.31 -5.01 6.62
C ARG A 33 21.96 -4.04 5.50
N PRO A 34 22.58 -4.13 4.31
CA PRO A 34 22.21 -3.29 3.19
C PRO A 34 20.73 -3.49 2.83
N ILE A 35 20.02 -2.39 2.58
CA ILE A 35 18.65 -2.39 2.07
C ILE A 35 18.62 -1.83 0.65
N VAL A 36 17.75 -2.38 -0.20
CA VAL A 36 17.58 -1.96 -1.60
C VAL A 36 16.13 -1.58 -1.82
N LEU A 37 15.92 -0.41 -2.43
CA LEU A 37 14.62 0.02 -2.93
C LEU A 37 14.45 -0.48 -4.36
N ARG A 38 13.52 -1.40 -4.59
CA ARG A 38 13.10 -1.78 -5.94
C ARG A 38 11.78 -1.10 -6.24
N TYR A 39 11.72 -0.40 -7.34
CA TYR A 39 10.48 0.12 -7.90
C TYR A 39 10.29 -0.48 -9.30
N SER A 40 9.05 -0.72 -9.65
CA SER A 40 8.68 -1.18 -10.99
C SER A 40 7.54 -0.30 -11.47
N SER A 41 7.71 0.30 -12.65
CA SER A 41 6.61 0.93 -13.39
C SER A 41 5.56 -0.09 -13.83
N GLN A 42 5.79 -1.38 -13.60
CA GLN A 42 5.10 -2.51 -14.21
C GLN A 42 4.78 -3.59 -13.17
N LEU A 43 4.17 -3.21 -12.06
CA LEU A 43 3.45 -4.15 -11.20
C LEU A 43 1.96 -3.81 -11.32
N TRP A 44 1.27 -4.50 -12.24
CA TRP A 44 -0.16 -4.89 -12.26
C TRP A 44 -1.22 -3.92 -11.67
N GLY A 45 -0.95 -2.62 -11.61
CA GLY A 45 -1.77 -1.67 -10.86
C GLY A 45 -1.67 -1.87 -9.34
N PRO A 46 -2.36 -1.02 -8.55
CA PRO A 46 -2.43 -1.20 -7.11
C PRO A 46 -2.93 -2.61 -6.77
N ARG A 47 -2.35 -3.24 -5.74
CA ARG A 47 -2.79 -4.57 -5.28
C ARG A 47 -4.31 -4.62 -5.19
N PRO A 48 -4.97 -5.65 -5.73
CA PRO A 48 -6.42 -5.78 -5.65
C PRO A 48 -6.87 -5.67 -4.20
N PHE A 49 -7.93 -4.90 -3.96
CA PHE A 49 -8.56 -4.82 -2.65
C PHE A 49 -8.90 -6.24 -2.16
N ARG A 50 -8.40 -6.60 -0.97
CA ARG A 50 -8.72 -7.86 -0.31
C ARG A 50 -9.61 -7.56 0.88
N PHE A 51 -10.73 -8.26 0.99
CA PHE A 51 -11.58 -8.24 2.17
C PHE A 51 -11.99 -9.66 2.54
N ASN A 52 -12.37 -9.88 3.80
CA ASN A 52 -12.87 -11.17 4.25
C ASN A 52 -14.35 -11.31 3.84
N ASN A 53 -14.66 -12.31 3.01
CA ASN A 53 -16.02 -12.58 2.53
C ASN A 53 -17.02 -12.87 3.66
N PHE A 54 -16.55 -13.29 4.84
CA PHE A 54 -17.40 -13.48 6.02
C PHE A 54 -18.22 -12.23 6.38
N TRP A 55 -17.66 -11.04 6.13
CA TRP A 55 -18.34 -9.77 6.41
C TRP A 55 -19.61 -9.56 5.58
N LEU A 56 -19.72 -10.19 4.41
CA LEU A 56 -20.94 -10.09 3.59
C LEU A 56 -22.19 -10.64 4.30
N GLY A 57 -22.00 -11.56 5.24
CA GLY A 57 -23.07 -12.12 6.08
C GLY A 57 -23.26 -11.43 7.42
N HIS A 58 -22.37 -10.48 7.80
CA HIS A 58 -22.47 -9.81 9.08
C HIS A 58 -23.65 -8.80 9.08
N PRO A 59 -24.53 -8.82 10.09
CA PRO A 59 -25.60 -7.83 10.22
C PRO A 59 -25.05 -6.39 10.18
N GLY A 60 -25.66 -5.53 9.37
CA GLY A 60 -25.24 -4.12 9.25
C GLY A 60 -24.04 -3.84 8.34
N PHE A 61 -23.41 -4.85 7.74
CA PHE A 61 -22.28 -4.62 6.81
C PHE A 61 -22.68 -3.76 5.61
N LYS A 62 -23.87 -3.98 5.04
CA LYS A 62 -24.36 -3.20 3.90
C LYS A 62 -24.54 -1.72 4.27
N ASP A 63 -25.10 -1.46 5.44
CA ASP A 63 -25.37 -0.10 5.93
C ASP A 63 -24.05 0.64 6.18
N LEU A 64 -23.08 -0.03 6.82
CA LEU A 64 -21.73 0.48 7.03
C LEU A 64 -21.05 0.88 5.71
N VAL A 65 -21.12 0.01 4.69
CA VAL A 65 -20.53 0.30 3.37
C VAL A 65 -21.24 1.48 2.71
N GLN A 66 -22.56 1.58 2.83
CA GLN A 66 -23.32 2.69 2.26
C GLN A 66 -23.03 4.02 2.96
N GLU A 67 -22.89 4.01 4.28
CA GLU A 67 -22.51 5.18 5.07
C GLU A 67 -21.08 5.65 4.72
N SER A 68 -20.13 4.72 4.58
CA SER A 68 -18.74 5.03 4.22
C SER A 68 -18.60 5.75 2.87
N ARG A 69 -19.52 5.52 1.94
CA ARG A 69 -19.52 6.20 0.62
C ARG A 69 -19.82 7.70 0.71
N ASN A 70 -20.57 8.10 1.73
CA ASN A 70 -20.97 9.49 1.95
C ASN A 70 -19.91 10.27 2.72
N GLN A 71 -18.90 9.60 3.28
CA GLN A 71 -17.81 10.27 3.97
C GLN A 71 -16.76 10.80 2.98
N PRO A 72 -16.10 11.94 3.31
CA PRO A 72 -14.96 12.43 2.55
C PRO A 72 -13.90 11.33 2.49
N THR A 73 -13.47 10.97 1.28
CA THR A 73 -12.35 10.03 1.14
C THR A 73 -11.07 10.76 1.54
N PRO A 74 -10.30 10.25 2.52
CA PRO A 74 -9.01 10.83 2.85
C PRO A 74 -8.15 10.81 1.59
N GLN A 75 -7.59 11.96 1.21
CA GLN A 75 -6.66 12.08 0.09
C GLN A 75 -5.32 11.45 0.50
N THR A 76 -5.31 10.14 0.58
CA THR A 76 -4.20 9.30 1.02
C THR A 76 -3.80 8.36 -0.11
N TRP A 77 -2.58 7.85 -0.06
CA TRP A 77 -2.04 6.94 -1.07
C TRP A 77 -2.83 5.62 -1.23
N MET A 78 -3.72 5.29 -0.29
CA MET A 78 -4.57 4.09 -0.34
C MET A 78 -5.97 4.34 -0.93
N ALA A 79 -6.37 5.60 -1.10
CA ALA A 79 -7.73 5.95 -1.51
C ALA A 79 -7.86 5.99 -3.04
N PHE A 80 -8.00 4.83 -3.68
CA PHE A 80 -8.35 4.75 -5.10
C PHE A 80 -9.87 4.68 -5.25
N LYS A 81 -10.47 5.67 -5.91
CA LYS A 81 -11.91 5.65 -6.25
C LYS A 81 -12.12 4.79 -7.48
N LEU A 82 -12.68 3.59 -7.31
CA LEU A 82 -13.09 2.75 -8.43
C LEU A 82 -14.20 3.47 -9.20
N LYS A 83 -13.90 4.05 -10.37
CA LYS A 83 -14.92 4.50 -11.32
C LYS A 83 -15.31 3.30 -12.18
N ARG A 84 -16.61 3.01 -12.26
CA ARG A 84 -17.16 2.10 -13.26
C ARG A 84 -17.24 2.85 -14.59
N ASN A 85 -16.79 2.22 -15.67
CA ASN A 85 -17.09 2.64 -17.04
C ASN A 85 -18.57 2.42 -17.34
#